data_AF-A0A1G1M412-F1
#
_entry.id   AF-A0A1G1M412-F1
#
_cell.length_a   1.000
_cell.length_b   1.000
_cell.length_c   1.000
_cell.angle_alpha   90.00
_cell.angle_beta   90.00
_cell.angle_gamma   90.00
#
_symmetry.space_group_name_H-M   'P 1'
#
loop_
_entity.id
_entity.type
_entity.pdbx_description
1 polymer ?
#
loop_
_entity_poly.entity_id
_entity_poly.type
_entity_poly.pdbx_seq_one_letter_code
_entity_poly.pdbx_strand_id
1 'polypeptide(L)'
;MKRIHLTRQEKAIEDSLLEGEYANVGKGEFEMIAQAIANRKKDAVLNIRVNSQDLKNIRQKAKRLGIRYQTFISELLHRIAQAN
;
A
#
# COMPACT_ATOMS: atom_id res chain seq x y z
N MET A 1 -39.15 -11.29 -19.35
CA MET A 1 -37.93 -11.09 -18.53
C MET A 1 -37.45 -9.66 -18.74
N LYS A 2 -37.33 -8.85 -17.68
CA LYS A 2 -36.84 -7.46 -17.81
C LYS A 2 -35.38 -7.50 -18.25
N ARG A 3 -35.04 -6.81 -19.35
CA ARG A 3 -33.65 -6.61 -19.78
C ARG A 3 -32.98 -5.67 -18.79
N ILE A 4 -32.16 -6.23 -17.91
CA ILE A 4 -31.30 -5.46 -17.01
C ILE A 4 -30.20 -4.86 -17.88
N HIS A 5 -30.16 -3.53 -18.03
CA HIS A 5 -29.03 -2.84 -18.63
C HIS A 5 -28.02 -2.59 -17.52
N LEU A 6 -26.92 -3.34 -17.55
CA LEU A 6 -25.79 -3.11 -16.67
C LEU A 6 -25.15 -1.77 -17.04
N THR A 7 -24.86 -0.97 -16.03
CA THR A 7 -24.01 0.20 -16.17
C THR A 7 -22.58 -0.21 -16.52
N ARG A 8 -21.78 0.74 -17.00
CA ARG A 8 -20.38 0.48 -17.36
C ARG A 8 -19.54 -0.07 -16.19
N GLN A 9 -19.86 0.36 -14.95
CA GLN A 9 -19.18 -0.11 -13.75
C GLN A 9 -19.57 -1.55 -13.42
N GLU A 10 -20.87 -1.88 -13.48
CA GLU A 10 -21.36 -3.22 -13.20
C GLU A 10 -20.85 -4.24 -14.24
N LYS A 11 -20.79 -3.84 -15.52
CA LYS A 11 -20.23 -4.69 -16.56
C LYS A 11 -18.73 -4.95 -16.37
N ALA A 12 -17.97 -3.95 -15.94
CA ALA A 12 -16.55 -4.13 -15.64
C ALA A 12 -16.31 -5.09 -14.45
N ILE A 13 -17.17 -5.02 -13.42
CA ILE A 13 -17.12 -5.96 -12.29
C ILE A 13 -17.46 -7.39 -12.75
N GLU A 14 -18.47 -7.53 -13.63
CA GLU A 14 -18.86 -8.83 -14.21
C GLU A 14 -17.73 -9.42 -15.06
N ASP A 15 -17.11 -8.63 -15.93
CA ASP A 15 -15.99 -9.05 -16.78
C ASP A 15 -14.79 -9.50 -15.90
N SER A 16 -14.37 -8.70 -14.92
CA SER A 16 -13.27 -9.07 -13.99
C SER A 16 -13.61 -10.29 -13.11
N LEU A 17 -14.88 -10.50 -12.78
CA LEU A 17 -15.33 -11.69 -12.04
C LEU A 17 -15.24 -12.95 -12.89
N LEU A 18 -15.62 -12.87 -14.17
CA LEU A 18 -15.53 -13.96 -15.14
C LEU A 18 -14.07 -14.28 -15.50
N GLU A 19 -13.20 -13.27 -15.57
CA GLU A 19 -11.76 -13.42 -15.79
C GLU A 19 -11.03 -14.03 -14.59
N GLY A 20 -11.70 -14.18 -13.43
CA GLY A 20 -11.14 -14.81 -12.24
C GLY A 20 -10.12 -13.93 -11.51
N GLU A 21 -10.18 -12.60 -11.71
CA GLU A 21 -9.23 -11.65 -11.09
C GLU A 21 -9.44 -11.50 -9.58
N TYR A 22 -10.61 -11.88 -9.05
CA TYR A 22 -10.94 -11.76 -7.64
C TYR A 22 -10.65 -13.04 -6.86
N ALA A 23 -9.90 -12.92 -5.77
CA ALA A 23 -9.77 -13.97 -4.78
C ALA A 23 -11.00 -13.98 -3.86
N ASN A 24 -11.66 -15.14 -3.73
CA ASN A 24 -12.77 -15.31 -2.80
C ASN A 24 -12.20 -15.52 -1.38
N VAL A 25 -12.15 -14.45 -0.59
CA VAL A 25 -11.68 -14.44 0.79
C VAL A 25 -12.84 -14.34 1.76
N GLY A 26 -12.73 -14.98 2.92
CA GLY A 26 -13.75 -14.85 3.98
C GLY A 26 -13.87 -13.41 4.47
N LYS A 27 -15.04 -13.00 4.98
CA LYS A 27 -15.28 -11.62 5.44
C LYS A 27 -14.22 -11.11 6.42
N GLY A 28 -13.79 -11.95 7.37
CA GLY A 28 -12.74 -11.57 8.34
C GLY A 28 -11.37 -11.36 7.69
N GLU A 29 -11.00 -12.19 6.71
CA GLU A 29 -9.75 -12.04 5.97
C GLU A 29 -9.79 -10.79 5.08
N PHE A 30 -10.92 -10.50 4.45
CA PHE A 30 -11.13 -9.26 3.70
C PHE A 30 -10.94 -8.02 4.59
N GLU A 31 -11.56 -7.99 5.77
CA GLU A 31 -11.43 -6.88 6.71
C GLU A 31 -9.98 -6.71 7.19
N MET A 32 -9.28 -7.80 7.46
CA MET A 32 -7.85 -7.76 7.82
C MET A 32 -6.99 -7.16 6.70
N ILE A 33 -7.19 -7.60 5.45
CA ILE A 33 -6.46 -7.08 4.28
C ILE A 33 -6.78 -5.60 4.08
N ALA A 34 -8.07 -5.23 4.13
CA ALA A 34 -8.52 -3.85 3.98
C ALA A 34 -7.92 -2.94 5.06
N GLN A 35 -7.92 -3.40 6.32
CA GLN A 35 -7.32 -2.66 7.43
C GLN A 35 -5.81 -2.54 7.28
N ALA A 36 -5.11 -3.58 6.84
CA ALA A 36 -3.67 -3.53 6.59
C ALA A 36 -3.32 -2.51 5.49
N ILE A 37 -4.13 -2.45 4.42
CA ILE A 37 -3.98 -1.46 3.34
C ILE A 37 -4.26 -0.05 3.88
N ALA A 38 -5.34 0.12 4.64
CA ALA A 38 -5.70 1.41 5.23
C ALA A 38 -4.61 1.94 6.19
N ASN A 39 -4.08 1.08 7.06
CA ASN A 39 -3.01 1.42 8.00
C ASN A 39 -1.70 1.79 7.30
N ARG A 40 -1.48 1.32 6.07
CA ARG A 40 -0.28 1.62 5.27
C ARG A 40 -0.44 2.86 4.39
N LYS A 41 -1.62 3.50 4.40
CA LYS A 41 -1.88 4.72 3.65
C LYS A 41 -0.94 5.84 4.13
N LYS A 42 -0.28 6.51 3.19
CA LYS A 42 0.62 7.64 3.46
C LYS A 42 -0.15 8.94 3.31
N ASP A 43 -0.92 9.31 4.32
CA ASP A 43 -1.79 10.49 4.33
C ASP A 43 -1.22 11.68 5.14
N ALA A 44 -0.18 11.45 5.96
CA ALA A 44 0.51 12.50 6.71
C ALA A 44 1.88 12.88 6.10
N VAL A 45 2.22 14.17 6.16
CA VAL A 45 3.52 14.72 5.73
C VAL A 45 4.39 15.03 6.93
N LEU A 46 5.64 14.56 6.92
CA LEU A 46 6.63 14.81 7.97
C LEU A 46 7.85 15.55 7.39
N ASN A 47 8.12 16.75 7.90
CA ASN A 47 9.29 17.57 7.52
C ASN A 47 10.39 17.42 8.59
N ILE A 48 11.56 16.93 8.20
CA ILE A 48 12.70 16.68 9.12
C ILE A 48 13.96 17.34 8.58
N ARG A 49 14.72 18.01 9.46
CA ARG A 49 16.10 18.44 9.15
C ARG A 49 17.07 17.36 9.59
N VAL A 50 18.03 17.02 8.72
CA VAL A 50 19.06 16.03 8.98
C VAL A 50 20.41 16.54 8.49
N ASN A 51 21.50 16.05 9.07
CA ASN A 51 22.84 16.37 8.62
C ASN A 51 23.09 15.80 7.21
N SER A 52 23.88 16.50 6.40
CA SER A 52 24.23 16.10 5.03
C SER A 52 24.99 14.76 5.01
N GLN A 53 25.85 14.52 6.00
CA GLN A 53 26.59 13.27 6.13
C GLN A 53 25.66 12.08 6.42
N ASP A 54 24.67 12.26 7.29
CA ASP A 54 23.69 11.21 7.60
C ASP A 54 22.82 10.90 6.38
N LEU A 55 22.36 11.94 5.68
CA LEU A 55 21.59 11.76 4.45
C LEU A 55 22.38 11.01 3.36
N LYS A 56 23.70 11.24 3.28
CA LYS A 56 24.59 10.50 2.38
C LYS A 56 24.68 9.02 2.78
N ASN A 57 24.89 8.74 4.07
CA ASN A 57 24.98 7.38 4.61
C ASN A 57 23.66 6.61 4.40
N ILE A 58 22.51 7.25 4.65
CA ILE A 58 21.18 6.66 4.43
C ILE A 58 20.98 6.31 2.96
N ARG A 59 21.32 7.23 2.04
CA ARG A 59 21.24 6.97 0.59
C ARG A 59 22.10 5.79 0.18
N GLN A 60 23.30 5.65 0.74
CA GLN A 60 24.18 4.53 0.43
C GLN A 60 23.62 3.20 0.95
N LYS A 61 23.04 3.17 2.15
CA LYS A 61 22.36 1.98 2.69
C LYS A 61 21.16 1.59 1.83
N ALA A 62 20.31 2.54 1.47
CA ALA A 62 19.16 2.29 0.61
C ALA A 62 19.56 1.78 -0.78
N LYS A 63 20.64 2.34 -1.36
CA LYS A 63 21.20 1.88 -2.64
C LYS A 63 21.69 0.43 -2.57
N ARG A 64 22.35 0.04 -1.48
CA ARG A 64 22.78 -1.37 -1.26
C ARG A 64 21.60 -2.33 -1.19
N LEU A 65 20.47 -1.88 -0.64
CA LEU A 65 19.22 -2.62 -0.55
C LEU A 65 18.37 -2.56 -1.84
N GLY A 66 18.80 -1.81 -2.87
CA GLY A 66 18.06 -1.67 -4.12
C GLY A 66 16.77 -0.85 -4.02
N ILE A 67 16.59 -0.06 -2.96
CA ILE A 67 15.37 0.72 -2.70
C ILE A 67 15.63 2.22 -2.66
N ARG A 68 14.59 3.01 -2.91
CA ARG A 68 14.65 4.47 -2.74
C ARG A 68 14.90 4.83 -1.28
N TYR A 69 15.74 5.84 -1.04
CA TYR A 69 16.08 6.26 0.33
C TYR A 69 14.86 6.75 1.12
N GLN A 70 13.87 7.35 0.46
CA GLN A 70 12.62 7.74 1.10
C GLN A 70 11.82 6.51 1.55
N THR A 71 11.81 5.44 0.75
CA THR A 71 11.18 4.17 1.12
C THR A 71 11.86 3.57 2.34
N PHE A 72 13.19 3.56 2.36
CA PHE A 72 13.96 3.08 3.50
C PHE A 72 13.65 3.88 4.78
N ILE A 73 13.63 5.22 4.71
CA ILE A 73 13.27 6.06 5.85
C ILE A 73 11.83 5.81 6.32
N SER A 74 10.88 5.73 5.38
CA SER A 74 9.47 5.48 5.70
C SER A 74 9.30 4.14 6.42
N GLU A 75 10.04 3.13 6.00
CA GLU A 75 9.99 1.78 6.56
C GLU A 75 10.57 1.73 7.97
N LEU A 76 11.70 2.39 8.19
CA LEU A 76 12.31 2.50 9.52
C LEU A 76 11.37 3.21 10.50
N LEU A 77 10.74 4.33 10.08
CA LEU A 77 9.76 5.04 10.90
C LEU A 77 8.55 4.16 11.23
N HIS A 78 8.06 3.38 10.26
CA HIS A 78 6.96 2.46 10.47
C HIS A 78 7.30 1.36 11.49
N ARG A 79 8.48 0.74 11.38
CA ARG A 79 8.96 -0.25 12.36
C ARG A 79 9.05 0.32 13.76
N ILE A 80 9.58 1.54 13.90
CA ILE A 80 9.68 2.22 15.20
C ILE A 80 8.30 2.50 15.78
N ALA A 81 7.34 2.94 14.97
CA ALA A 81 5.98 3.23 15.43
C ALA A 81 5.18 1.97 15.82
N GLN A 82 5.48 0.81 15.22
CA GLN A 82 4.84 -0.46 15.51
C GLN A 82 5.52 -1.27 16.62
N ALA A 83 6.76 -0.93 16.97
CA ALA A 83 7.47 -1.56 18.08
C ALA A 83 6.91 -1.05 19.43
N ASN A 84 5.81 -1.67 19.87
CA ASN A 84 5.30 -1.65 21.25
C ASN A 84 4.96 -3.09 21.65
#